data_AF-A0A3N7EDJ4-F1
#
_entry.id   AF-A0A3N7EDJ4-F1
#
_cell.length_a   1.000
_cell.length_b   1.000
_cell.length_c   1.000
_cell.angle_alpha   90.00
_cell.angle_beta   90.00
_cell.angle_gamma   90.00
#
_symmetry.space_group_name_H-M   'P 1'
#
loop_
_entity.id
_entity.type
_entity.pdbx_description
1 polymer ?
#
loop_
_entity_poly.entity_id
_entity_poly.type
_entity_poly.pdbx_seq_one_letter_code
_entity_poly.pdbx_strand_id
1 'polypeptide(L)'
;MKGRRTVWLPAAMMARLRQKTPNRMMKSDSKRLKMKAIRTTISLPPEQLQRLQEMADQYGLSLAWIVRQAVNEFLDRTEKRGQFHPLTSTEKAKG
;
A
#
# COMPACT_ATOMS: atom_id res chain seq x y z
N MET A 1 15.46 -78.70 5.03
CA MET A 1 15.60 -78.08 3.69
C MET A 1 14.38 -77.21 3.42
N LYS A 2 14.60 -75.98 2.91
CA LYS A 2 13.62 -75.01 2.34
C LYS A 2 12.59 -74.44 3.34
N GLY A 3 12.45 -73.15 3.60
CA GLY A 3 12.95 -71.95 2.94
C GLY A 3 11.87 -70.87 3.11
N ARG A 4 12.14 -69.83 3.92
CA ARG A 4 11.28 -68.67 4.12
C ARG A 4 11.04 -67.97 2.78
N ARG A 5 9.80 -67.53 2.52
CA ARG A 5 9.54 -66.46 1.56
C ARG A 5 8.58 -65.45 2.17
N THR A 6 9.17 -64.57 2.97
CA THR A 6 8.69 -63.22 3.21
C THR A 6 8.50 -62.55 1.85
N VAL A 7 7.27 -62.20 1.49
CA VAL A 7 7.03 -61.38 0.30
C VAL A 7 7.47 -59.97 0.63
N TRP A 8 8.62 -59.57 0.08
CA TRP A 8 9.11 -58.20 0.09
C TRP A 8 8.27 -57.38 -0.90
N LEU A 9 7.55 -56.38 -0.40
CA LEU A 9 7.01 -55.31 -1.25
C LEU A 9 8.20 -54.56 -1.88
N PRO A 10 8.18 -54.28 -3.19
CA PRO A 10 9.28 -53.61 -3.86
C PRO A 10 9.47 -52.17 -3.39
N ALA A 11 10.73 -51.79 -3.16
CA ALA A 11 11.20 -50.46 -2.75
C ALA A 11 10.86 -49.32 -3.74
N ALA A 12 10.26 -49.62 -4.88
CA ALA A 12 9.74 -48.62 -5.83
C ALA A 12 8.50 -47.86 -5.30
N MET A 13 7.87 -48.36 -4.23
CA MET A 13 6.68 -47.75 -3.63
C MET A 13 6.99 -46.72 -2.52
N MET A 14 8.24 -46.25 -2.41
CA MET A 14 8.65 -45.21 -1.45
C MET A 14 9.60 -44.15 -2.06
N ALA A 15 9.54 -43.94 -3.38
CA ALA A 15 10.39 -42.97 -4.08
C ALA A 15 9.59 -42.05 -5.01
N ARG A 16 8.65 -41.28 -4.46
CA ARG A 16 8.25 -40.00 -5.09
C ARG A 16 7.74 -38.98 -4.08
N LEU A 17 8.62 -38.63 -3.16
CA LEU A 17 8.63 -37.27 -2.62
C LEU A 17 8.81 -36.29 -3.78
N ARG A 18 8.08 -35.17 -3.70
CA ARG A 18 8.09 -33.99 -4.60
C ARG A 18 7.00 -33.97 -5.67
N GLN A 19 5.74 -34.09 -5.23
CA GLN A 19 4.67 -33.27 -5.80
C GLN A 19 4.67 -31.95 -5.01
N LYS A 20 5.56 -31.01 -5.33
CA LYS A 20 5.24 -29.86 -6.19
C LYS A 20 3.85 -29.32 -5.85
N THR A 21 3.81 -28.42 -4.88
CA THR A 21 2.67 -27.55 -4.64
C THR A 21 2.19 -26.99 -5.99
N PRO A 22 0.92 -27.10 -6.36
CA PRO A 22 0.36 -26.24 -7.38
C PRO A 22 0.31 -24.84 -6.77
N ASN A 23 1.43 -24.12 -6.81
CA ASN A 23 1.45 -22.67 -6.73
C ASN A 23 0.79 -22.13 -8.01
N ARG A 24 -0.53 -22.33 -8.11
CA ARG A 24 -1.37 -21.88 -9.21
C ARG A 24 -2.72 -21.48 -8.63
N MET A 25 -2.77 -20.29 -8.05
CA MET A 25 -3.78 -19.27 -8.31
C MET A 25 -3.49 -18.07 -7.40
N MET A 26 -3.87 -16.89 -7.87
CA MET A 26 -3.54 -15.57 -7.30
C MET A 26 -2.11 -15.10 -7.57
N LYS A 27 -1.66 -15.24 -8.82
CA LYS A 27 -1.18 -14.02 -9.50
C LYS A 27 -2.43 -13.19 -9.78
N SER A 28 -2.99 -12.62 -8.72
CA SER A 28 -3.81 -11.45 -8.90
C SER A 28 -2.81 -10.43 -9.42
N ASP A 29 -2.74 -10.34 -10.74
CA ASP A 29 -2.70 -9.09 -11.46
C ASP A 29 -3.81 -8.15 -10.92
N SER A 30 -3.79 -7.85 -9.62
CA SER A 30 -3.72 -6.48 -9.20
C SER A 30 -2.47 -5.91 -9.86
N LYS A 31 -2.60 -5.65 -11.17
CA LYS A 31 -2.79 -4.30 -11.67
C LYS A 31 -3.39 -3.43 -10.55
N ARG A 32 -2.60 -3.21 -9.47
CA ARG A 32 -2.55 -1.93 -8.80
C ARG A 32 -2.46 -1.03 -10.00
N LEU A 33 -3.57 -0.38 -10.32
CA LEU A 33 -3.55 0.80 -11.13
C LEU A 33 -2.55 1.67 -10.38
N LYS A 34 -1.29 1.51 -10.77
CA LYS A 34 -0.17 2.33 -10.36
C LYS A 34 -0.48 3.59 -11.12
N MET A 35 -1.54 4.28 -10.68
CA MET A 35 -1.86 5.63 -11.04
C MET A 35 -0.51 6.30 -10.93
N LYS A 36 0.01 6.78 -12.06
CA LYS A 36 1.38 7.27 -12.17
C LYS A 36 1.48 8.40 -11.15
N ALA A 37 2.00 8.09 -9.97
CA ALA A 37 2.14 9.06 -8.90
C ALA A 37 3.24 10.01 -9.36
N ILE A 38 2.86 11.24 -9.68
CA ILE A 38 3.82 12.28 -10.02
C ILE A 38 4.46 12.70 -8.70
N ARG A 39 5.79 12.66 -8.64
CA ARG A 39 6.54 13.10 -7.46
C ARG A 39 6.58 14.61 -7.46
N THR A 40 6.09 15.20 -6.38
CA THR A 40 6.18 16.64 -6.14
C THR A 40 7.04 16.88 -4.90
N THR A 41 7.95 17.84 -4.99
CA THR A 41 8.74 18.31 -3.84
C THR A 41 8.14 19.62 -3.36
N ILE A 42 7.81 19.70 -2.08
CA ILE A 42 7.27 20.89 -1.44
C ILE A 42 8.09 21.19 -0.18
N SER A 43 8.22 22.47 0.15
CA SER A 43 8.82 22.90 1.41
C SER A 43 7.72 23.11 2.44
N LEU A 44 7.85 22.47 3.60
CA LEU A 44 6.95 22.66 4.74
C LEU A 44 7.71 23.35 5.87
N PRO A 45 7.08 24.26 6.62
CA PRO A 45 7.61 24.73 7.89
C PRO A 45 7.97 23.55 8.81
N PRO A 46 9.05 23.65 9.59
CA PRO A 46 9.55 22.56 10.42
C PRO A 46 8.49 22.06 11.42
N GLU A 47 7.73 22.99 12.01
CA GLU A 47 6.65 22.66 12.95
C GLU A 47 5.53 21.85 12.29
N GLN A 48 5.20 22.12 11.03
CA GLN A 48 4.17 21.37 10.31
C GLN A 48 4.66 19.96 9.98
N LEU A 49 5.91 19.83 9.53
CA LEU A 49 6.51 18.54 9.25
C LEU A 49 6.54 17.66 10.52
N GLN A 50 6.92 18.24 11.65
CA GLN A 50 6.95 17.52 12.93
C GLN A 50 5.56 16.99 13.32
N ARG A 51 4.52 17.84 13.28
CA ARG A 51 3.15 17.40 13.61
C ARG A 51 2.62 16.30 12.69
N LEU A 52 2.95 16.38 11.40
CA LEU A 52 2.57 15.34 10.44
C LEU A 52 3.32 14.03 10.70
N GLN A 53 4.58 14.11 11.13
CA GLN A 53 5.38 12.95 11.48
C GLN A 53 4.86 12.28 12.76
N GLU A 54 4.57 13.04 13.81
CA GLU A 54 3.94 12.53 15.03
C GLU A 54 2.63 11.80 14.72
N MET A 55 1.79 12.39 13.86
CA MET A 55 0.55 11.76 13.41
C MET A 55 0.82 10.46 12.62
N ALA A 56 1.83 10.45 11.76
CA ALA A 56 2.23 9.26 11.02
C ALA A 56 2.60 8.12 11.98
N ASP A 57 3.40 8.42 13.00
CA ASP A 57 3.87 7.46 13.98
C ASP A 57 2.74 6.96 14.89
N GLN A 58 1.83 7.85 15.32
CA GLN A 58 0.67 7.52 16.14
C GLN A 58 -0.27 6.52 15.47
N TYR A 59 -0.52 6.67 14.16
CA TYR A 59 -1.47 5.85 13.42
C TYR A 59 -0.82 4.73 12.59
N GLY A 60 0.52 4.59 12.63
CA GLY A 60 1.26 3.60 11.86
C GLY A 60 1.17 3.82 10.34
N LEU A 61 1.08 5.08 9.92
CA LEU A 61 0.88 5.48 8.53
C LEU A 61 2.16 6.11 7.97
N SER A 62 2.31 6.10 6.65
CA SER A 62 3.39 6.87 6.02
C SER A 62 3.03 8.35 5.94
N LEU A 63 4.01 9.24 6.12
CA LEU A 63 3.86 10.68 5.93
C LEU A 63 3.20 11.03 4.58
N ALA A 64 3.63 10.35 3.51
CA ALA A 64 3.07 10.54 2.18
C ALA A 64 1.59 10.15 2.07
N TRP A 65 1.12 9.20 2.88
CA TRP A 65 -0.31 8.84 2.94
C TRP A 65 -1.12 9.96 3.59
N ILE A 66 -0.62 10.53 4.69
CA ILE A 66 -1.28 11.65 5.39
C ILE A 66 -1.39 12.84 4.45
N VAL A 67 -0.30 13.22 3.78
CA VAL A 67 -0.30 14.33 2.81
C VAL A 67 -1.32 14.08 1.70
N ARG A 68 -1.37 12.85 1.14
CA ARG A 68 -2.38 12.51 0.12
C ARG A 68 -3.81 12.64 0.63
N GLN A 69 -4.09 12.19 1.86
CA GLN A 69 -5.42 12.32 2.44
C GLN A 69 -5.81 13.78 2.68
N ALA A 70 -4.91 14.57 3.27
CA ALA A 70 -5.15 16.00 3.49
C ALA A 70 -5.41 16.75 2.18
N VAL A 71 -4.66 16.45 1.12
CA VAL A 71 -4.88 17.03 -0.22
C VAL A 71 -6.22 16.60 -0.80
N ASN A 72 -6.56 15.30 -0.75
CA ASN A 72 -7.84 14.81 -1.28
C ASN A 72 -9.04 15.43 -0.55
N GLU A 73 -8.96 15.50 0.77
CA GLU A 73 -10.02 16.08 1.60
C GLU A 73 -10.16 17.58 1.34
N PHE A 74 -9.04 18.30 1.18
CA PHE A 74 -9.06 19.71 0.81
C PHE A 74 -9.76 19.91 -0.55
N LEU A 75 -9.39 19.13 -1.57
CA LEU A 75 -9.99 19.20 -2.90
C LEU A 75 -11.49 18.90 -2.87
N ASP A 76 -11.90 17.81 -2.23
CA ASP A 76 -13.31 17.42 -2.09
C ASP A 76 -14.15 18.50 -1.38
N ARG A 77 -13.59 19.10 -0.30
CA ARG A 77 -14.24 20.22 0.40
C ARG A 77 -14.36 21.46 -0.49
N THR A 78 -13.34 21.77 -1.29
CA THR A 78 -13.37 22.94 -2.20
C THR A 78 -14.35 22.75 -3.35
N GLU A 79 -14.42 21.56 -3.94
CA GLU A 79 -15.36 21.23 -5.02
C GLU A 79 -16.80 21.31 -4.53
N LYS A 80 -17.09 20.72 -3.36
CA LYS A 80 -18.43 20.73 -2.76
C LYS A 80 -18.92 22.12 -2.36
N ARG A 81 -18.01 23.01 -1.93
CA ARG A 81 -18.35 24.37 -1.49
C ARG A 81 -18.37 25.38 -2.63
N GLY A 82 -17.82 25.03 -3.80
CA GLY A 82 -17.79 25.89 -5.00
C GLY A 82 -17.03 27.20 -4.83
N GLN A 83 -16.27 27.38 -3.75
CA GLN A 83 -15.69 28.66 -3.34
C GLN A 83 -14.26 28.42 -2.85
N PHE A 84 -13.32 28.30 -3.78
CA PHE A 84 -11.90 28.43 -3.49
C PHE A 84 -11.37 29.65 -4.23
N HIS A 85 -11.22 30.76 -3.50
CA HIS A 85 -10.68 32.00 -4.03
C HIS A 85 -9.32 32.29 -3.38
N PRO A 86 -8.22 31.78 -3.95
CA PRO A 86 -6.90 31.86 -3.31
C PRO A 86 -6.35 33.29 -3.19
N LEU A 87 -6.93 34.27 -3.92
CA LEU A 87 -6.39 35.63 -4.02
C LEU A 87 -7.38 36.74 -3.64
N THR A 88 -8.62 36.44 -3.22
CA THR A 88 -9.64 37.50 -2.98
C THR A 88 -9.66 38.05 -1.55
N SER A 89 -8.75 37.64 -0.67
CA SER A 89 -8.72 38.08 0.74
C SER A 89 -7.78 39.26 1.04
N THR A 90 -7.30 40.01 0.05
CA THR A 90 -6.38 41.14 0.29
C THR A 90 -6.97 42.54 0.05
N GLU A 91 -8.27 42.68 -0.25
CA GLU A 91 -8.83 44.02 -0.59
C GLU A 91 -9.52 44.74 0.59
N LYS A 92 -9.46 44.21 1.82
CA LYS A 92 -10.02 44.85 3.03
C LYS A 92 -8.95 45.33 4.02
N ALA A 93 -7.73 45.62 3.55
CA ALA A 93 -6.64 46.18 4.36
C ALA A 93 -6.12 47.53 3.84
N LYS A 94 -7.00 48.34 3.24
CA LYS A 94 -6.84 49.79 3.09
C LYS A 94 -8.19 50.47 3.24
N GLY A 95 -8.48 50.93 4.45
CA GLY A 95 -9.59 51.82 4.79
C GLY A 95 -9.14 52.64 5.98
#